data_AF-A0A9P7S7J4-F1
#
_entry.id   AF-A0A9P7S7J4-F1
#
_cell.length_a   1.000
_cell.length_b   1.000
_cell.length_c   1.000
_cell.angle_alpha   90.00
_cell.angle_beta   90.00
_cell.angle_gamma   90.00
#
_symmetry.space_group_name_H-M   'P 1'
#
loop_
_entity.id
_entity.type
_entity.pdbx_description
1 polymer ?
#
loop_
_entity_poly.entity_id
_entity_poly.type
_entity_poly.pdbx_seq_one_letter_code
_entity_poly.pdbx_strand_id
1 'polypeptide(L)'
;MDSPESNKLASYFDRSASSVQAYATKLEFGYARPAFQASKGYFEEFPVLSIFLFAFGLLSLFPILFLLGIIAFSIVGIIFFAVGLVLVISLAIILVLGSILILTLFVNVCIAAFLTSMLVSAYLLIRLLTLVRQHGLDGFNAWATEIRGYIVQTLNGVVLDQENESVGSSESSKSMVVVEEKKDSSPIVSEEEAS
;
A
#
# COMPACT_ATOMS: atom_id res chain seq x y z
N MET A 1 -9.54 -17.85 -29.99
CA MET A 1 -8.07 -17.99 -30.10
C MET A 1 -7.64 -18.79 -28.89
N ASP A 2 -7.53 -20.11 -29.06
CA ASP A 2 -7.08 -21.00 -28.00
C ASP A 2 -5.55 -20.88 -27.93
N SER A 3 -5.05 -20.36 -26.82
CA SER A 3 -3.61 -20.20 -26.65
C SER A 3 -2.99 -21.59 -26.41
N PRO A 4 -1.81 -21.89 -26.97
CA PRO A 4 -1.13 -23.17 -26.73
C PRO A 4 -0.85 -23.42 -25.23
N GLU A 5 -0.79 -22.35 -24.42
CA GLU A 5 -0.68 -22.37 -22.96
C GLU A 5 -1.93 -22.96 -22.28
N SER A 6 -3.15 -22.60 -22.73
CA SER A 6 -4.39 -23.10 -22.13
C SER A 6 -4.57 -24.60 -22.35
N ASN A 7 -4.17 -25.11 -23.52
CA ASN A 7 -4.22 -26.54 -23.82
C ASN A 7 -3.24 -27.36 -22.96
N LYS A 8 -2.06 -26.80 -22.63
CA LYS A 8 -1.13 -27.44 -21.68
C LYS A 8 -1.73 -27.51 -20.28
N LEU A 9 -2.29 -26.42 -19.77
CA LEU A 9 -2.94 -26.39 -18.45
C LEU A 9 -4.09 -27.40 -18.36
N ALA A 10 -4.95 -27.46 -19.38
CA ALA A 10 -6.04 -28.43 -19.46
C ALA A 10 -5.51 -29.88 -19.39
N SER A 11 -4.43 -30.19 -20.12
CA SER A 11 -3.82 -31.53 -20.08
C SER A 11 -3.26 -31.91 -18.70
N TYR A 12 -2.75 -30.95 -17.93
CA TYR A 12 -2.30 -31.18 -16.54
C TYR A 12 -3.46 -31.43 -15.59
N PHE A 13 -4.59 -30.72 -15.76
CA PHE A 13 -5.81 -30.98 -15.00
C PHE A 13 -6.36 -32.37 -15.31
N ASP A 14 -6.46 -32.76 -16.58
CA ASP A 14 -6.95 -34.10 -16.95
C ASP A 14 -6.03 -35.22 -16.43
N ARG A 15 -4.71 -35.01 -16.47
CA ARG A 15 -3.75 -35.96 -15.91
C ARG A 15 -3.83 -36.06 -14.39
N SER A 16 -4.00 -34.93 -13.70
CA SER A 16 -4.18 -34.92 -12.25
C SER A 16 -5.50 -35.57 -11.84
N ALA A 17 -6.59 -35.24 -12.54
CA ALA A 17 -7.92 -35.78 -12.28
C ALA A 17 -7.97 -37.29 -12.51
N SER A 18 -7.43 -37.78 -13.63
CA SER A 18 -7.35 -39.22 -13.91
C SER A 18 -6.50 -39.97 -12.89
N SER A 19 -5.42 -39.36 -12.38
CA SER A 19 -4.63 -39.96 -11.31
C SER A 19 -5.42 -40.07 -10.01
N VAL A 20 -6.07 -38.98 -9.55
CA VAL A 20 -6.91 -39.00 -8.35
C VAL A 20 -8.06 -40.00 -8.50
N GLN A 21 -8.68 -40.08 -9.67
CA GLN A 21 -9.75 -41.05 -9.95
C GLN A 21 -9.24 -42.49 -9.91
N ALA A 22 -8.06 -42.78 -10.47
CA ALA A 22 -7.47 -44.11 -10.40
C ALA A 22 -7.13 -44.52 -8.95
N TYR A 23 -6.61 -43.60 -8.14
CA TYR A 23 -6.37 -43.84 -6.71
C TYR A 23 -7.66 -44.01 -5.92
N ALA A 24 -8.67 -43.17 -6.17
CA ALA A 24 -9.98 -43.26 -5.55
C ALA A 24 -10.65 -44.61 -5.88
N THR A 25 -10.59 -45.03 -7.14
CA THR A 25 -11.11 -46.33 -7.59
C THR A 25 -10.37 -47.47 -6.90
N LYS A 26 -9.04 -47.41 -6.80
CA LYS A 26 -8.26 -48.44 -6.10
C LYS A 26 -8.58 -48.50 -4.60
N LEU A 27 -8.82 -47.36 -3.96
CA LEU A 27 -9.26 -47.29 -2.56
C LEU A 27 -10.67 -47.85 -2.38
N GLU A 28 -11.59 -47.47 -3.26
CA GLU A 28 -12.98 -47.92 -3.22
C GLU A 28 -13.07 -49.44 -3.34
N PHE A 29 -12.43 -50.00 -4.37
CA PHE A 29 -12.48 -51.44 -4.63
C PHE A 29 -11.56 -52.23 -3.70
N GLY A 30 -10.41 -51.69 -3.30
CA GLY A 30 -9.41 -52.40 -2.50
C GLY A 30 -9.68 -52.40 -0.99
N TYR A 31 -10.31 -51.34 -0.47
CA TYR A 31 -10.50 -51.17 0.97
C TYR A 31 -11.94 -50.90 1.35
N ALA A 32 -12.63 -49.97 0.67
CA ALA A 32 -13.95 -49.54 1.09
C ALA A 32 -15.01 -50.64 0.90
N ARG A 33 -15.09 -51.23 -0.30
CA ARG A 33 -16.03 -52.32 -0.63
C ARG A 33 -15.90 -53.54 0.28
N PRO A 34 -14.70 -54.16 0.45
CA PRO A 34 -14.57 -55.33 1.30
C PRO A 34 -14.85 -55.01 2.76
N ALA A 35 -14.46 -53.84 3.26
CA ALA A 35 -14.80 -53.42 4.62
C ALA A 35 -16.31 -53.25 4.83
N PHE A 36 -17.03 -52.68 3.86
CA PHE A 36 -18.47 -52.54 3.92
C PHE A 36 -19.22 -53.88 3.83
N GLN A 37 -18.73 -54.80 3.00
CA GLN A 37 -19.30 -56.14 2.90
C GLN A 37 -19.05 -56.94 4.18
N ALA A 38 -17.84 -56.86 4.74
CA ALA A 38 -17.51 -57.48 6.01
C ALA A 38 -18.35 -56.91 7.15
N SER A 39 -18.49 -55.58 7.24
CA SER A 39 -19.29 -54.94 8.29
C SER A 39 -20.76 -55.39 8.23
N LYS A 40 -21.34 -55.48 7.03
CA LYS A 40 -22.71 -55.95 6.85
C LYS A 40 -22.91 -57.37 7.38
N GLY A 41 -21.95 -58.28 7.12
CA GLY A 41 -21.98 -59.64 7.66
C GLY A 41 -21.95 -59.65 9.20
N TYR A 42 -21.10 -58.84 9.83
CA TYR A 42 -21.04 -58.74 11.29
C TYR A 42 -22.30 -58.14 11.93
N PHE A 43 -22.97 -57.21 11.26
CA PHE A 43 -24.24 -56.65 11.72
C PHE A 43 -25.37 -57.67 11.72
N GLU A 44 -25.39 -58.60 10.74
CA GLU A 44 -26.39 -59.67 10.66
C GLU A 44 -26.16 -60.74 11.73
N GLU A 45 -24.90 -61.06 12.03
CA GLU A 45 -24.55 -62.12 12.99
C GLU A 45 -24.63 -61.64 14.46
N PHE A 46 -24.19 -60.41 14.74
CA PHE A 46 -24.12 -59.85 16.11
C PHE A 46 -24.57 -58.38 16.16
N PRO A 47 -25.88 -58.10 16.06
CA PRO A 47 -26.40 -56.73 15.92
C PRO A 47 -26.12 -55.86 17.15
N VAL A 48 -26.24 -56.42 18.36
CA VAL A 48 -26.06 -55.68 19.62
C VAL A 48 -24.60 -55.22 19.80
N LEU A 49 -23.64 -56.11 19.55
CA LEU A 49 -22.22 -55.83 19.71
C LEU A 49 -21.75 -54.82 18.65
N SER A 50 -22.23 -54.96 17.42
CA SER A 50 -21.89 -54.05 16.31
C SER A 50 -22.34 -52.61 16.59
N ILE A 51 -23.57 -52.41 17.11
CA ILE A 51 -24.07 -51.08 17.50
C ILE A 51 -23.25 -50.50 18.66
N PHE A 52 -22.90 -51.32 19.66
CA PHE A 52 -22.08 -50.89 20.78
C PHE A 52 -20.68 -50.42 20.35
N LEU A 53 -19.99 -51.20 19.51
CA LEU A 53 -18.68 -50.82 18.97
C LEU A 53 -18.77 -49.59 18.08
N PHE A 54 -19.82 -49.46 17.28
CA PHE A 54 -20.03 -48.30 16.43
C PHE A 54 -20.24 -47.02 17.26
N ALA A 55 -21.11 -47.08 18.27
CA ALA A 55 -21.33 -45.96 19.18
C ALA A 55 -20.05 -45.63 19.96
N PHE A 56 -19.36 -46.63 20.51
CA PHE A 56 -18.09 -46.43 21.21
C PHE A 56 -17.00 -45.83 20.28
N GLY A 57 -16.93 -46.29 19.04
CA GLY A 57 -16.04 -45.76 18.02
C GLY A 57 -16.33 -44.29 17.69
N LEU A 58 -17.61 -43.94 17.50
CA LEU A 58 -18.02 -42.55 17.30
C LEU A 58 -17.71 -41.66 18.51
N LEU A 59 -18.01 -42.14 19.73
CA LEU A 59 -17.69 -41.41 20.96
C LEU A 59 -16.19 -41.24 21.16
N SER A 60 -15.38 -42.22 20.75
CA SER A 60 -13.91 -42.16 20.81
C SER A 60 -13.31 -41.27 19.73
N LEU A 61 -13.98 -41.12 18.59
CA LEU A 61 -13.52 -40.25 17.49
C LEU A 61 -13.81 -38.77 17.77
N PHE A 62 -14.85 -38.47 18.56
CA PHE A 62 -15.18 -37.11 18.98
C PHE A 62 -14.01 -36.35 19.65
N PRO A 63 -13.32 -36.88 20.69
CA PRO A 63 -12.18 -36.18 21.29
C PRO A 63 -11.01 -36.00 20.32
N ILE A 64 -10.81 -36.92 19.37
CA ILE A 64 -9.75 -36.81 18.35
C ILE A 64 -10.05 -35.65 17.40
N LEU A 65 -11.28 -35.56 16.89
CA LEU A 65 -11.70 -34.44 16.04
C LEU A 65 -11.64 -33.10 16.77
N PHE A 66 -12.08 -33.07 18.03
CA PHE A 66 -12.03 -31.86 18.84
C PHE A 66 -10.60 -31.38 19.08
N LEU A 67 -9.68 -32.30 19.41
CA LEU A 67 -8.26 -32.01 19.57
C LEU A 67 -7.66 -31.50 18.25
N LEU A 68 -7.99 -32.12 17.12
CA LEU A 68 -7.53 -31.67 15.81
C LEU A 68 -8.04 -30.25 15.48
N GLY A 69 -9.30 -29.97 15.81
CA GLY A 69 -9.91 -28.65 15.67
C GLY A 69 -9.21 -27.59 16.52
N ILE A 70 -8.90 -27.89 17.79
CA ILE A 70 -8.17 -26.97 18.67
C ILE A 70 -6.77 -26.70 18.14
N ILE A 71 -6.04 -27.72 17.68
CA ILE A 71 -4.69 -27.54 17.12
C ILE A 71 -4.75 -26.65 15.88
N ALA A 72 -5.65 -26.94 14.94
CA ALA A 72 -5.81 -26.14 13.73
C ALA A 72 -6.19 -24.68 14.08
N PHE A 73 -7.15 -24.49 14.98
CA PHE A 73 -7.58 -23.17 15.43
C PHE A 73 -6.45 -22.41 16.13
N SER A 74 -5.66 -23.08 16.96
CA SER A 74 -4.50 -22.49 17.65
C SER A 74 -3.43 -22.02 16.66
N ILE A 75 -3.08 -22.84 15.67
CA ILE A 75 -2.10 -22.48 14.63
C ILE A 75 -2.59 -21.25 13.86
N VAL A 76 -3.84 -21.25 13.42
CA VAL A 76 -4.45 -20.13 12.70
C VAL A 76 -4.48 -18.87 13.57
N GLY A 77 -4.85 -19.01 14.85
CA GLY A 77 -4.85 -17.92 15.83
C GLY A 77 -3.47 -17.30 16.03
N ILE A 78 -2.43 -18.12 16.15
CA ILE A 78 -1.03 -17.66 16.28
C ILE A 78 -0.60 -16.89 15.03
N ILE A 79 -0.95 -17.36 13.83
CA ILE A 79 -0.62 -16.68 12.57
C ILE A 79 -1.31 -15.30 12.52
N PHE A 80 -2.61 -15.24 12.79
CA PHE A 80 -3.34 -13.97 12.81
C PHE A 80 -2.79 -13.01 13.87
N PHE A 81 -2.44 -13.52 15.05
CA PHE A 81 -1.84 -12.73 16.11
C PHE A 81 -0.47 -12.17 15.69
N ALA A 82 0.38 -12.99 15.08
CA ALA A 82 1.68 -12.56 14.57
C ALA A 82 1.55 -11.48 13.49
N VAL A 83 0.64 -11.68 12.52
CA VAL A 83 0.35 -10.68 11.48
C VAL A 83 -0.18 -9.38 12.10
N GLY A 84 -1.10 -9.47 13.06
CA GLY A 84 -1.61 -8.31 13.79
C GLY A 84 -0.50 -7.53 14.50
N LEU A 85 0.42 -8.23 15.17
CA LEU A 85 1.58 -7.61 15.83
C LEU A 85 2.49 -6.89 14.84
N VAL A 86 2.81 -7.51 13.70
CA VAL A 86 3.63 -6.90 12.65
C VAL A 86 2.97 -5.63 12.12
N LEU A 87 1.65 -5.64 11.90
CA LEU A 87 0.91 -4.46 11.45
C LEU A 87 0.94 -3.32 12.47
N VAL A 88 0.73 -3.64 13.76
CA VAL A 88 0.78 -2.64 14.84
C VAL A 88 2.17 -2.03 14.96
N ILE A 89 3.22 -2.86 14.92
CA ILE A 89 4.61 -2.38 14.98
C ILE A 89 4.93 -1.52 13.75
N SER A 90 4.54 -1.96 12.55
CA SER A 90 4.75 -1.20 11.32
C SER A 90 4.06 0.17 11.36
N LEU A 91 2.79 0.20 11.80
CA LEU A 91 2.05 1.44 11.96
C LEU A 91 2.70 2.38 12.99
N ALA A 92 3.15 1.83 14.13
CA ALA A 92 3.84 2.61 15.16
C ALA A 92 5.14 3.24 14.61
N ILE A 93 5.93 2.49 13.86
CA ILE A 93 7.16 2.99 13.21
C ILE A 93 6.81 4.13 12.24
N ILE A 94 5.80 3.94 11.39
CA ILE A 94 5.37 4.96 10.43
C ILE A 94 4.92 6.25 11.15
N LEU A 95 4.14 6.13 12.22
CA LEU A 95 3.69 7.28 13.01
C LEU A 95 4.86 8.00 13.68
N VAL A 96 5.83 7.26 14.23
CA VAL A 96 7.02 7.85 14.85
C VAL A 96 7.84 8.59 13.81
N LEU A 97 8.14 7.97 12.67
CA LEU A 97 8.89 8.61 11.57
C LEU A 97 8.15 9.83 11.02
N GLY A 98 6.83 9.72 10.83
CA GLY A 98 5.99 10.83 10.40
C GLY A 98 6.02 11.99 11.40
N SER A 99 6.00 11.70 12.70
CA SER A 99 6.07 12.72 13.75
C SER A 99 7.41 13.46 13.75
N ILE A 100 8.51 12.73 13.55
CA ILE A 100 9.86 13.29 13.43
C ILE A 100 9.95 14.18 12.19
N LEU A 101 9.42 13.72 11.05
CA LEU A 101 9.42 14.48 9.81
C LEU A 101 8.66 15.81 9.96
N ILE A 102 7.45 15.77 10.54
CA ILE A 102 6.63 16.96 10.79
C ILE A 102 7.38 17.93 11.72
N LEU A 103 7.99 17.42 12.79
CA LEU A 103 8.76 18.23 13.73
C LEU A 103 9.97 18.89 13.06
N THR A 104 10.74 18.14 12.27
CA THR A 104 11.89 18.67 11.53
C THR A 104 11.45 19.75 10.54
N LEU A 105 10.34 19.53 9.83
CA LEU A 105 9.82 20.48 8.86
C LEU A 105 9.32 21.75 9.55
N PHE A 106 8.66 21.61 10.70
CA PHE A 106 8.23 22.73 11.52
C PHE A 106 9.41 23.55 12.05
N VAL A 107 10.45 22.90 12.57
CA VAL A 107 11.69 23.58 13.01
C VAL A 107 12.34 24.30 11.84
N ASN A 108 12.39 23.69 10.66
CA ASN A 108 12.96 24.30 9.47
C ASN A 108 12.18 25.56 9.04
N VAL A 109 10.84 25.51 9.07
CA VAL A 109 9.99 26.67 8.81
C VAL A 109 10.24 27.77 9.85
N CYS A 110 10.36 27.43 11.13
CA CYS A 110 10.68 28.40 12.17
C CYS A 110 12.04 29.07 11.94
N ILE A 111 13.07 28.31 11.57
CA ILE A 111 14.40 28.84 11.26
C ILE A 111 14.35 29.75 10.04
N ALA A 112 13.65 29.33 8.98
CA ALA A 112 13.48 30.15 7.77
C ALA A 112 12.72 31.44 8.06
N ALA A 113 11.64 31.38 8.84
CA ALA A 113 10.87 32.55 9.27
C ALA A 113 11.72 33.50 10.15
N PHE A 114 12.54 32.95 11.05
CA PHE A 114 13.44 33.74 11.88
C PHE A 114 14.52 34.43 11.04
N LEU A 115 15.17 33.71 10.12
CA LEU A 115 16.20 34.26 9.24
C LEU A 115 15.63 35.34 8.31
N THR A 116 14.45 35.11 7.72
CA THR A 116 13.79 36.11 6.88
C THR A 116 13.39 37.33 7.68
N SER A 117 12.82 37.16 8.88
CA SER A 117 12.50 38.27 9.78
C SER A 117 13.76 39.06 10.19
N MET A 118 14.87 38.38 10.48
CA MET A 118 16.14 39.01 10.83
C MET A 118 16.71 39.81 9.64
N LEU A 119 16.69 39.23 8.44
CA LEU A 119 17.18 39.86 7.23
C LEU A 119 16.34 41.09 6.85
N VAL A 120 15.01 40.98 6.94
CA VAL A 120 14.09 42.11 6.74
C VAL A 120 14.34 43.20 7.78
N SER A 121 14.46 42.85 9.06
CA SER A 121 14.76 43.80 10.12
C SER A 121 16.10 44.52 9.90
N ALA A 122 17.16 43.79 9.57
CA ALA A 122 18.47 44.35 9.27
C ALA A 122 18.44 45.30 8.06
N TYR A 123 17.75 44.91 6.99
CA TYR A 123 17.55 45.75 5.81
C TYR A 123 16.81 47.04 6.17
N LEU A 124 15.72 46.94 6.92
CA LEU A 124 14.94 48.11 7.36
C LEU A 124 15.79 49.05 8.24
N LEU A 125 16.62 48.51 9.14
CA LEU A 125 17.52 49.30 9.97
C LEU A 125 18.61 50.00 9.16
N ILE A 126 19.26 49.31 8.23
CA ILE A 126 20.29 49.90 7.35
C ILE A 126 19.67 51.02 6.51
N ARG A 127 18.48 50.78 5.95
CA ARG A 127 17.76 51.76 5.15
C ARG A 127 17.36 52.98 6.00
N LEU A 128 16.82 52.77 7.18
CA LEU A 128 16.48 53.84 8.12
C LEU A 128 17.72 54.67 8.48
N LEU A 129 18.84 54.02 8.82
CA LEU A 129 20.10 54.68 9.15
C LEU A 129 20.61 55.54 7.98
N THR A 130 20.45 55.05 6.76
CA THR A 130 20.83 55.78 5.54
C THR A 130 19.96 57.02 5.35
N LEU A 131 18.63 56.90 5.51
CA LEU A 131 17.70 58.02 5.38
C LEU A 131 17.90 59.09 6.47
N VAL A 132 18.09 58.68 7.72
CA VAL A 132 18.35 59.59 8.85
C VAL A 132 19.68 60.32 8.66
N ARG A 133 20.71 59.67 8.13
CA ARG A 133 21.99 60.31 7.85
C ARG A 133 21.90 61.35 6.74
N GLN A 134 21.02 61.16 5.76
CA GLN A 134 20.85 62.09 4.62
C GLN A 134 19.92 63.27 4.93
N HIS A 135 18.82 63.03 5.66
CA HIS A 135 17.73 64.01 5.83
C HIS A 135 17.45 64.40 7.30
N GLY A 136 18.20 63.88 8.27
CA GLY A 136 17.98 64.14 9.69
C GLY A 136 16.65 63.56 10.20
N LEU A 137 15.93 64.31 11.05
CA LEU A 137 14.67 63.87 11.65
C LEU A 137 13.54 63.69 10.63
N ASP A 138 13.54 64.47 9.55
CA ASP A 138 12.52 64.37 8.49
C ASP A 138 12.59 63.04 7.73
N GLY A 139 13.78 62.41 7.70
CA GLY A 139 13.99 61.09 7.12
C GLY A 139 13.18 59.97 7.80
N PHE A 140 12.88 60.10 9.10
CA PHE A 140 12.05 59.12 9.82
C PHE A 140 10.59 59.15 9.35
N ASN A 141 10.03 60.35 9.19
CA ASN A 141 8.66 60.52 8.71
C ASN A 141 8.52 60.01 7.27
N ALA A 142 9.49 60.33 6.40
CA ALA A 142 9.52 59.84 5.03
C ALA A 142 9.55 58.29 4.98
N TRP A 143 10.43 57.66 5.77
CA TRP A 143 10.51 56.20 5.88
C TRP A 143 9.20 55.57 6.37
N ALA A 144 8.55 56.15 7.38
CA ALA A 144 7.30 55.62 7.93
C ALA A 144 6.15 55.68 6.91
N THR A 145 6.07 56.76 6.13
CA THR A 145 5.08 56.88 5.05
C THR A 145 5.33 55.88 3.92
N GLU A 146 6.60 55.62 3.60
CA GLU A 146 6.99 54.65 2.59
C GLU A 146 6.64 53.21 3.01
N ILE A 147 6.94 52.81 4.25
CA ILE A 147 6.56 51.49 4.76
C ILE A 147 5.05 51.31 4.79
N ARG A 148 4.30 52.33 5.23
CA ARG A 148 2.84 52.28 5.18
C ARG A 148 2.33 52.11 3.76
N GLY A 149 2.93 52.80 2.80
CA GLY A 149 2.61 52.65 1.38
C GLY A 149 2.81 51.21 0.90
N TYR A 150 3.97 50.61 1.18
CA TYR A 150 4.25 49.22 0.81
C TYR A 150 3.27 48.23 1.45
N ILE A 151 2.97 48.37 2.75
CA ILE A 151 2.05 47.47 3.45
C ILE A 151 0.63 47.55 2.84
N VAL A 152 0.12 48.75 2.60
CA VAL A 152 -1.22 48.95 2.02
C VAL A 152 -1.29 48.41 0.59
N GLN A 153 -0.24 48.63 -0.22
CA GLN A 153 -0.20 48.13 -1.58
C GLN A 153 -0.13 46.59 -1.64
N THR A 154 0.67 45.97 -0.75
CA THR A 154 0.75 44.51 -0.66
C THR A 154 -0.56 43.90 -0.17
N LEU A 155 -1.22 44.49 0.84
CA LEU A 155 -2.51 44.01 1.33
C LEU A 155 -3.62 44.12 0.28
N ASN A 156 -3.67 45.25 -0.44
CA ASN A 156 -4.69 45.44 -1.47
C ASN A 156 -4.46 44.57 -2.71
N GLY A 157 -3.21 44.21 -3.03
CA GLY A 157 -2.89 43.32 -4.15
C GLY A 157 -3.30 41.86 -3.91
N VAL A 158 -3.21 41.36 -2.68
CA VAL A 158 -3.54 39.96 -2.35
C VAL A 158 -5.04 39.67 -2.36
N VAL A 159 -5.89 40.69 -2.13
CA VAL A 159 -7.35 40.51 -2.04
C VAL A 159 -8.03 40.45 -3.42
N LEU A 160 -7.42 41.02 -4.46
CA LEU A 160 -8.06 41.13 -5.79
C LEU A 160 -7.89 39.90 -6.70
N ASP A 161 -6.95 39.00 -6.40
CA ASP A 161 -6.77 37.77 -7.20
C ASP A 161 -7.72 36.63 -6.79
N GLN A 162 -8.38 36.71 -5.62
CA GLN A 162 -9.23 35.64 -5.12
C GLN A 162 -10.71 35.73 -5.58
N GLU A 163 -11.15 36.88 -6.13
CA GLU A 163 -12.56 37.08 -6.51
C GLU A 163 -12.89 36.73 -7.98
N ASN A 164 -11.87 36.56 -8.85
CA ASN A 164 -12.08 36.32 -10.28
C ASN A 164 -11.98 34.83 -10.71
N GLU A 165 -11.77 33.89 -9.80
CA GLU A 165 -11.66 32.46 -10.12
C GLU A 165 -12.97 31.65 -9.92
N SER A 166 -14.11 32.29 -9.68
CA SER A 166 -15.39 31.59 -9.44
C SER A 166 -16.40 31.62 -10.60
N VAL A 167 -16.08 32.24 -11.74
CA VAL A 167 -17.01 32.30 -12.88
C VAL A 167 -16.32 31.98 -14.21
N GLY A 168 -16.26 30.68 -14.53
CA GLY A 168 -16.29 30.21 -15.92
C GLY A 168 -15.05 29.49 -16.44
N SER A 169 -15.06 28.15 -16.41
CA SER A 169 -14.71 27.32 -17.59
C SER A 169 -15.14 25.87 -17.38
N SER A 170 -16.44 25.63 -17.58
CA SER A 170 -16.80 24.40 -18.30
C SER A 170 -16.35 24.56 -19.75
N GLU A 171 -15.87 23.46 -20.33
CA GLU A 171 -15.47 23.26 -21.73
C GLU A 171 -14.03 23.62 -22.15
N SER A 172 -13.38 22.56 -22.64
CA SER A 172 -12.53 22.55 -23.84
C SER A 172 -11.07 22.99 -23.68
N SER A 173 -10.17 22.01 -23.53
CA SER A 173 -9.34 21.61 -24.67
C SER A 173 -8.46 20.41 -24.36
N LYS A 174 -8.75 19.34 -25.10
CA LYS A 174 -7.93 18.18 -25.36
C LYS A 174 -6.63 18.63 -26.03
N SER A 175 -5.61 19.00 -25.25
CA SER A 175 -4.27 19.27 -25.76
C SER A 175 -3.46 17.98 -25.82
N MET A 176 -3.48 17.40 -27.01
CA MET A 176 -2.69 16.26 -27.45
C MET A 176 -1.23 16.70 -27.62
N VAL A 177 -0.35 16.31 -26.69
CA VAL A 177 1.10 16.42 -26.87
C VAL A 177 1.54 15.30 -27.82
N VAL A 178 1.77 15.68 -29.08
CA VAL A 178 2.47 14.86 -30.07
C VAL A 178 3.93 14.78 -29.63
N VAL A 179 4.33 13.63 -29.09
CA VAL A 179 5.74 13.30 -28.94
C VAL A 179 6.22 12.85 -30.32
N GLU A 180 7.00 13.70 -31.00
CA GLU A 180 7.76 13.30 -32.18
C GLU A 180 8.79 12.23 -31.77
N GLU A 181 8.53 11.00 -32.20
CA GLU A 181 9.48 9.90 -32.13
C GLU A 181 10.60 10.15 -33.16
N LYS A 182 11.70 10.75 -32.69
CA LYS A 182 12.92 10.91 -33.48
C LYS A 182 13.58 9.55 -33.68
N LYS A 183 13.28 8.95 -34.84
CA LYS A 183 13.93 7.76 -35.39
C LYS A 183 15.39 8.08 -35.76
N ASP A 184 16.28 8.07 -34.76
CA ASP A 184 17.71 8.05 -35.01
C ASP A 184 18.10 6.64 -35.51
N SER A 185 18.00 6.55 -36.84
CA SER A 185 18.62 5.54 -37.67
C SER A 185 20.11 5.89 -37.70
N SER A 186 20.94 5.06 -37.10
CA SER A 186 22.38 5.09 -37.35
C SER A 186 22.98 3.70 -37.25
N PRO A 187 24.04 3.45 -38.03
CA PRO A 187 24.18 2.24 -38.80
C PRO A 187 25.12 1.24 -38.15
N ILE A 188 24.93 0.00 -38.60
CA ILE A 188 25.88 -1.10 -38.63
C ILE A 188 27.31 -0.59 -38.86
N VAL A 189 28.17 -0.78 -37.87
CA VAL A 189 29.62 -0.92 -38.06
C VAL A 189 29.97 -2.30 -37.54
N SER A 190 30.11 -3.20 -38.50
CA SER A 190 30.92 -4.41 -38.40
C SER A 190 32.38 -4.00 -38.34
N GLU A 191 33.18 -4.65 -37.48
CA GLU A 191 34.66 -4.79 -37.45
C GLU A 191 35.04 -4.98 -35.96
N GLU A 192 35.97 -5.82 -35.53
CA GLU A 192 36.89 -6.76 -36.15
C GLU A 192 37.53 -7.56 -34.99
N GLU A 193 38.17 -8.67 -35.34
CA GLU A 193 39.03 -9.55 -34.56
C GLU A 193 39.94 -8.89 -33.50
N ALA A 194 40.22 -9.59 -32.39
CA ALA A 194 41.54 -10.18 -32.13
C ALA A 194 41.74 -10.60 -30.66
N SER A 195 42.25 -11.83 -30.50
CA SER A 195 42.95 -12.43 -29.33
C SER A 195 42.15 -12.92 -28.13
#